data_AF-A0A833CIG5-F1
#
_entry.id   AF-A0A833CIG5-F1
#
_cell.length_a   1.000
_cell.length_b   1.000
_cell.length_c   1.000
_cell.angle_alpha   90.00
_cell.angle_beta   90.00
_cell.angle_gamma   90.00
#
_symmetry.space_group_name_H-M   'P 1'
#
loop_
_entity.id
_entity.type
_entity.pdbx_description
1 polymer ?
#
loop_
_entity_poly.entity_id
_entity_poly.type
_entity_poly.pdbx_seq_one_letter_code
_entity_poly.pdbx_strand_id
1 'polypeptide(L)'
;MEADFNTALTLFLHANRNILTDFQKRVIQLVLDADHGPDEAAEALQIISNQITHLRYIGWQPKSKSGDMVNRPSHYDVFVMEPTFFIVETGGFNWCLENFFKYICRFPFKNGIEDLRKAMRNLEMFLKYADGDPEWSR
;
A
#
# COMPACT_ATOMS: atom_id res chain seq x y z
N MET A 1 -1.31 -19.17 13.43
CA MET A 1 -1.78 -18.52 12.19
C MET A 1 -1.29 -17.08 12.13
N GLU A 2 -1.50 -16.25 13.15
CA GLU A 2 -1.00 -14.85 13.18
C GLU A 2 0.53 -14.70 13.12
N ALA A 3 1.29 -15.55 13.83
CA ALA A 3 2.76 -15.53 13.80
C ALA A 3 3.37 -15.78 12.41
N ASP A 4 2.63 -16.46 11.53
CA ASP A 4 3.06 -16.76 10.15
C ASP A 4 2.89 -15.53 9.25
N PHE A 5 1.83 -14.76 9.47
CA PHE A 5 1.54 -13.56 8.70
C PHE A 5 2.54 -12.42 8.97
N ASN A 6 2.77 -12.08 10.24
CA ASN A 6 3.72 -11.01 10.58
C ASN A 6 5.15 -11.35 10.13
N THR A 7 5.48 -12.64 10.08
CA THR A 7 6.70 -13.14 9.47
C THR A 7 6.71 -12.88 7.96
N ALA A 8 5.64 -13.21 7.24
CA ALA A 8 5.51 -12.95 5.79
C ALA A 8 5.61 -11.45 5.46
N LEU A 9 4.94 -10.58 6.24
CA LEU A 9 5.04 -9.13 6.08
C LEU A 9 6.47 -8.63 6.28
N THR A 10 7.13 -9.10 7.33
CA THR A 10 8.54 -8.77 7.60
C THR A 10 9.44 -9.20 6.44
N LEU A 11 9.22 -10.39 5.89
CA LEU A 11 9.95 -10.90 4.73
C LEU A 11 9.72 -10.05 3.48
N PHE A 12 8.48 -9.66 3.19
CA PHE A 12 8.17 -8.77 2.06
C PHE A 12 8.90 -7.43 2.18
N LEU A 13 8.82 -6.79 3.35
CA LEU A 13 9.48 -5.50 3.60
C LEU A 13 11.01 -5.63 3.52
N HIS A 14 11.57 -6.73 4.03
CA HIS A 14 13.01 -6.98 3.97
C HIS A 14 13.50 -7.27 2.55
N ALA A 15 12.79 -8.10 1.80
CA ALA A 15 13.12 -8.45 0.41
C ALA A 15 13.14 -7.19 -0.48
N ASN A 16 12.18 -6.29 -0.26
CA ASN A 16 12.01 -5.07 -1.03
C ASN A 16 12.66 -3.82 -0.39
N ARG A 17 13.52 -3.96 0.62
CA ARG A 17 14.07 -2.85 1.43
C ARG A 17 14.82 -1.76 0.64
N ASN A 18 15.38 -2.11 -0.51
CA ASN A 18 16.12 -1.19 -1.38
C ASN A 18 15.23 -0.53 -2.45
N ILE A 19 13.98 -1.00 -2.57
CA ILE A 19 12.99 -0.52 -3.55
C ILE A 19 11.93 0.34 -2.86
N LEU A 20 11.46 -0.12 -1.69
CA LEU A 20 10.50 0.60 -0.87
C LEU A 20 11.19 1.72 -0.06
N THR A 21 10.60 2.91 -0.13
CA THR A 21 10.97 4.03 0.74
C THR A 21 10.57 3.78 2.20
N ASP A 22 11.18 4.52 3.13
CA ASP A 22 10.80 4.45 4.55
C ASP A 22 9.32 4.82 4.78
N PHE A 23 8.82 5.80 4.03
CA PHE A 23 7.40 6.14 3.98
C PHE A 23 6.54 4.92 3.62
N GLN A 24 6.85 4.21 2.52
CA GLN A 24 6.06 3.04 2.11
C GLN A 24 6.11 1.93 3.15
N LYS A 25 7.31 1.61 3.67
CA LYS A 25 7.46 0.57 4.69
C LYS A 25 6.64 0.89 5.94
N ARG A 26 6.68 2.15 6.42
CA ARG A 26 5.93 2.57 7.61
C ARG A 26 4.42 2.42 7.43
N VAL A 27 3.85 2.94 6.34
CA VAL A 27 2.40 2.89 6.15
C VAL A 27 1.91 1.48 5.84
N ILE A 28 2.73 0.64 5.18
CA ILE A 28 2.42 -0.77 4.97
C ILE A 28 2.39 -1.50 6.33
N GLN A 29 3.39 -1.30 7.18
CA GLN A 29 3.44 -1.93 8.50
C GLN A 29 2.25 -1.48 9.37
N LEU A 30 1.94 -0.18 9.40
CA LEU A 30 0.82 0.34 10.18
C LEU A 30 -0.52 -0.30 9.80
N VAL A 31 -0.73 -0.59 8.52
CA VAL A 31 -2.03 -1.04 8.02
C VAL A 31 -2.15 -2.57 7.94
N LEU A 32 -1.06 -3.27 7.65
CA LEU A 32 -1.12 -4.71 7.40
C LEU A 32 -0.64 -5.57 8.56
N ASP A 33 0.08 -5.03 9.56
CA ASP A 33 0.46 -5.82 10.73
C ASP A 33 -0.78 -6.39 11.44
N ALA A 34 -0.78 -7.68 11.71
CA ALA A 34 -1.90 -8.38 12.32
C ALA A 34 -2.19 -7.90 13.76
N ASP A 35 -1.21 -7.29 14.41
CA ASP A 35 -1.34 -6.75 15.77
C ASP A 35 -1.87 -5.31 15.80
N HIS A 36 -2.08 -4.68 14.64
CA HIS A 36 -2.55 -3.29 14.50
C HIS A 36 -4.05 -3.20 14.19
N GLY A 37 -4.63 -2.04 14.51
CA GLY A 37 -6.06 -1.79 14.39
C GLY A 37 -6.42 -0.42 13.78
N PRO A 38 -7.62 0.09 14.07
CA PRO A 38 -8.12 1.35 13.50
C PRO A 38 -7.26 2.58 13.79
N ASP A 39 -6.61 2.62 14.96
CA ASP A 39 -5.78 3.76 15.36
C ASP A 39 -4.51 3.87 14.50
N GLU A 40 -3.84 2.74 14.24
CA GLU A 40 -2.68 2.68 13.34
C GLU A 40 -3.06 2.97 11.88
N ALA A 41 -4.23 2.52 11.46
CA ALA A 41 -4.77 2.87 10.15
C ALA A 41 -5.07 4.37 10.04
N ALA A 42 -5.59 5.01 11.09
CA ALA A 42 -5.78 6.46 11.14
C ALA A 42 -4.42 7.21 11.12
N GLU A 43 -3.40 6.70 11.82
CA GLU A 43 -2.03 7.22 11.73
C GLU A 43 -1.51 7.14 10.29
N ALA A 44 -1.71 6.01 9.61
CA ALA A 44 -1.31 5.84 8.22
C ALA A 44 -1.98 6.85 7.29
N LEU A 45 -3.27 7.15 7.47
CA LEU A 45 -3.98 8.20 6.72
C LEU A 45 -3.33 9.57 6.91
N GLN A 46 -2.97 9.92 8.15
CA GLN A 46 -2.30 11.19 8.44
C GLN A 46 -0.90 11.25 7.78
N ILE A 47 -0.13 10.16 7.84
CA ILE A 47 1.19 10.07 7.21
C ILE A 47 1.08 10.23 5.69
N ILE A 48 0.09 9.58 5.05
CA ILE A 48 -0.13 9.69 3.61
C ILE A 48 -0.55 11.11 3.22
N SER A 49 -1.43 11.75 4.01
CA SER A 49 -1.83 13.14 3.79
C SER A 49 -0.65 14.11 3.85
N ASN A 50 0.23 13.92 4.85
CA ASN A 50 1.47 14.70 5.00
C ASN A 50 2.40 14.47 3.81
N GLN A 51 2.57 13.22 3.37
CA GLN A 51 3.39 12.88 2.20
C GLN A 51 2.84 13.52 0.93
N ILE A 52 1.53 13.49 0.70
CA ILE A 52 0.89 14.17 -0.43
C ILE A 52 1.21 15.66 -0.40
N THR A 53 1.09 16.30 0.77
CA THR A 53 1.39 17.74 0.93
C THR A 53 2.85 18.04 0.59
N HIS A 54 3.77 17.23 1.13
CA HIS A 54 5.20 17.36 0.85
C HIS A 54 5.52 17.18 -0.64
N LEU A 55 5.01 16.11 -1.27
CA LEU A 55 5.25 15.83 -2.69
C LEU A 55 4.72 16.94 -3.60
N ARG A 56 3.56 17.53 -3.28
CA ARG A 56 3.05 18.71 -4.00
C ARG A 56 3.96 19.92 -3.83
N TYR A 57 4.39 20.19 -2.61
CA TYR A 57 5.25 21.34 -2.31
C TYR A 57 6.57 21.29 -3.08
N ILE A 58 7.20 20.12 -3.16
CA ILE A 58 8.46 19.94 -3.91
C ILE A 58 8.27 19.71 -5.41
N GLY A 59 7.02 19.72 -5.91
CA GLY A 59 6.72 19.46 -7.32
C GLY A 59 7.14 18.07 -7.81
N TRP A 60 7.15 17.06 -6.93
CA TRP A 60 7.63 15.72 -7.27
C TRP A 60 6.74 15.06 -8.32
N GLN A 61 7.39 14.31 -9.22
CA GLN A 61 6.74 13.54 -10.27
C GLN A 61 7.16 12.07 -10.20
N PRO A 62 6.27 11.13 -10.52
CA PRO A 62 6.59 9.71 -10.52
C PRO A 62 7.51 9.33 -11.67
N LYS A 63 8.30 8.27 -11.45
CA LYS A 63 9.17 7.69 -12.46
C LYS A 63 8.39 6.64 -13.24
N SER A 64 7.56 7.07 -14.18
CA SER A 64 6.90 6.13 -15.09
C SER A 64 7.92 5.54 -16.07
N LYS A 65 7.85 4.23 -16.28
CA LYS A 65 8.56 3.55 -17.36
C LYS A 65 7.54 3.12 -18.42
N SER A 66 7.92 3.23 -19.68
CA SER A 66 7.19 2.63 -20.80
C SER A 66 7.52 1.14 -20.92
N GLY A 67 6.57 0.32 -21.35
CA GLY A 67 6.73 -1.14 -21.47
C GLY A 67 5.40 -1.86 -21.73
N ASP A 68 5.42 -3.19 -21.71
CA ASP A 68 4.21 -4.01 -21.77
C ASP A 68 3.41 -3.88 -20.47
N MET A 69 2.36 -3.06 -20.52
CA MET A 69 1.57 -2.74 -19.33
C MET A 69 0.64 -3.87 -18.86
N VAL A 70 0.55 -4.96 -19.63
CA VAL A 70 -0.38 -6.07 -19.36
C VAL A 70 0.39 -7.27 -18.85
N ASN A 71 1.39 -7.75 -19.58
CA ASN A 71 2.07 -9.00 -19.24
C ASN A 71 3.33 -8.80 -18.40
N ARG A 72 3.96 -7.62 -18.47
CA ARG A 72 5.18 -7.26 -17.71
C ARG A 72 5.15 -5.80 -17.26
N PRO A 73 4.13 -5.43 -16.46
CA PRO A 73 3.98 -4.07 -15.98
C PRO A 73 5.24 -3.65 -15.21
N SER A 74 6.00 -2.72 -15.77
CA SER A 74 7.28 -2.22 -15.24
C SER A 74 7.22 -1.63 -13.82
N HIS A 75 6.03 -1.44 -13.26
CA HIS A 75 5.80 -0.98 -11.90
C HIS A 75 5.70 -2.12 -10.88
N TYR A 76 5.68 -3.38 -11.32
CA TYR A 76 5.80 -4.57 -10.47
C TYR A 76 7.13 -5.31 -10.69
N ASP A 77 7.67 -5.29 -11.92
CA ASP A 77 8.97 -5.89 -12.26
C ASP A 77 10.17 -5.30 -11.50
N VAL A 78 9.99 -4.21 -10.75
CA VAL A 78 11.03 -3.61 -9.91
C VAL A 78 11.16 -4.29 -8.55
N PHE A 79 10.16 -5.08 -8.13
CA PHE A 79 10.13 -5.70 -6.81
C PHE A 79 10.88 -7.04 -6.81
N VAL A 80 11.61 -7.32 -5.72
CA VAL A 80 12.23 -8.64 -5.49
C VAL A 80 11.15 -9.66 -5.15
N MET A 81 10.17 -9.26 -4.33
CA MET A 81 8.95 -10.01 -4.07
C MET A 81 7.77 -9.16 -4.57
N GLU A 82 7.06 -9.65 -5.58
CA GLU A 82 5.96 -8.90 -6.17
C GLU A 82 4.81 -8.70 -5.17
N PRO A 83 4.17 -7.52 -5.14
CA PRO A 83 3.01 -7.26 -4.28
C PRO A 83 1.87 -8.26 -4.46
N THR A 84 1.60 -8.68 -5.69
CA THR A 84 0.56 -9.68 -6.02
C THR A 84 0.91 -11.06 -5.49
N PHE A 85 2.17 -11.48 -5.63
CA PHE A 85 2.66 -12.73 -5.04
C PHE A 85 2.48 -12.73 -3.52
N PHE A 86 2.91 -11.65 -2.85
CA PHE A 86 2.74 -11.49 -1.41
C PHE A 86 1.27 -11.66 -0.97
N ILE A 87 0.33 -10.95 -1.60
CA ILE A 87 -1.10 -11.04 -1.26
C ILE A 87 -1.61 -12.48 -1.35
N VAL A 88 -1.29 -13.19 -2.44
CA VAL A 88 -1.78 -14.56 -2.66
C VAL A 88 -1.20 -15.53 -1.62
N GLU A 89 0.10 -15.46 -1.36
CA GLU A 89 0.77 -16.35 -0.42
C GLU A 89 0.37 -16.09 1.03
N THR A 90 -0.09 -14.88 1.39
CA THR A 90 -0.64 -14.58 2.71
C THR A 90 -2.12 -14.98 2.86
N GLY A 91 -2.75 -15.55 1.84
CA GLY A 91 -4.16 -15.95 1.86
C GLY A 91 -5.16 -14.84 1.50
N GLY A 92 -4.67 -13.71 0.98
CA GLY A 92 -5.49 -12.56 0.57
C GLY A 92 -5.91 -11.64 1.72
N PHE A 93 -6.48 -10.49 1.37
CA PHE A 93 -7.07 -9.55 2.33
C PHE A 93 -8.47 -9.14 1.88
N ASN A 94 -9.14 -8.31 2.70
CA ASN A 94 -10.23 -7.51 2.15
C ASN A 94 -9.69 -6.68 0.97
N TRP A 95 -10.40 -6.68 -0.15
CA TRP A 95 -9.98 -6.02 -1.40
C TRP A 95 -9.62 -4.53 -1.23
N CYS A 96 -10.18 -3.86 -0.22
CA CYS A 96 -9.78 -2.49 0.15
C CYS A 96 -8.31 -2.44 0.59
N LEU A 97 -7.88 -3.35 1.47
CA LEU A 97 -6.49 -3.44 1.91
C LEU A 97 -5.55 -3.87 0.77
N GLU A 98 -5.98 -4.78 -0.09
CA GLU A 98 -5.21 -5.18 -1.29
C GLU A 98 -4.98 -3.98 -2.22
N ASN A 99 -6.02 -3.18 -2.46
CA ASN A 99 -5.91 -1.98 -3.25
C ASN A 99 -5.06 -0.91 -2.58
N PHE A 100 -5.22 -0.70 -1.27
CA PHE A 100 -4.36 0.20 -0.49
C PHE A 100 -2.89 -0.17 -0.70
N PHE A 101 -2.53 -1.43 -0.44
CA PHE A 101 -1.17 -1.93 -0.57
C PHE A 101 -0.63 -1.79 -2.00
N LYS A 102 -1.45 -2.15 -2.99
CA LYS A 102 -1.16 -1.97 -4.42
C LYS A 102 -0.80 -0.52 -4.73
N TYR A 103 -1.61 0.44 -4.30
CA TYR A 103 -1.39 1.85 -4.61
C TYR A 103 -0.19 2.44 -3.86
N ILE A 104 0.07 2.02 -2.61
CA ILE A 104 1.28 2.40 -1.88
C ILE A 104 2.54 1.86 -2.56
N CYS A 105 2.56 0.61 -3.01
CA CYS A 105 3.72 0.06 -3.73
C CYS A 105 3.93 0.79 -5.07
N ARG A 106 2.85 1.12 -5.77
CA ARG A 106 2.88 1.59 -7.15
C ARG A 106 3.15 3.09 -7.32
N PHE A 107 2.82 3.93 -6.34
CA PHE A 107 2.87 5.39 -6.51
C PHE A 107 4.19 5.94 -7.06
N PRO A 108 5.39 5.45 -6.68
CA PRO A 108 6.67 5.99 -7.18
C PRO A 108 6.86 5.73 -8.68
N PHE A 109 6.21 4.69 -9.19
CA PHE A 109 6.44 4.11 -10.52
C PHE A 109 5.27 4.33 -11.47
N LYS A 110 4.13 4.82 -10.97
CA LYS A 110 2.94 5.13 -11.77
C LYS A 110 2.29 6.43 -11.31
N ASN A 111 0.98 6.53 -11.09
CA ASN A 111 0.25 7.81 -11.05
C ASN A 111 0.57 8.74 -9.86
N GLY A 112 1.65 8.49 -9.10
CA GLY A 112 2.14 9.40 -8.07
C GLY A 112 1.11 9.72 -7.02
N ILE A 113 0.87 11.02 -6.80
CA ILE A 113 -0.11 11.55 -5.83
C ILE A 113 -1.51 10.97 -6.04
N GLU A 114 -1.91 10.67 -7.28
CA GLU A 114 -3.22 10.06 -7.54
C GLU A 114 -3.33 8.66 -6.91
N ASP A 115 -2.27 7.85 -6.99
CA ASP A 115 -2.24 6.53 -6.35
C ASP A 115 -2.27 6.69 -4.82
N LEU A 116 -1.57 7.67 -4.24
CA LEU A 116 -1.67 7.94 -2.80
C LEU A 116 -3.09 8.30 -2.34
N ARG A 117 -3.83 9.10 -3.13
CA ARG A 117 -5.24 9.39 -2.84
C ARG A 117 -6.13 8.15 -2.95
N LYS A 118 -5.87 7.28 -3.93
CA LYS A 118 -6.57 5.99 -4.06
C LYS A 118 -6.26 5.07 -2.89
N ALA A 119 -5.04 5.08 -2.37
CA ALA A 119 -4.68 4.34 -1.16
C ALA A 119 -5.51 4.83 0.03
N MET A 120 -5.56 6.15 0.28
CA MET A 120 -6.39 6.72 1.35
C MET A 120 -7.85 6.32 1.23
N ARG A 121 -8.46 6.50 0.04
CA ARG A 121 -9.87 6.12 -0.20
C ARG A 121 -10.14 4.65 0.12
N ASN A 122 -9.23 3.75 -0.24
CA ASN A 122 -9.42 2.33 0.06
C ASN A 122 -9.27 2.02 1.55
N LEU A 123 -8.33 2.68 2.23
CA LEU A 123 -8.18 2.52 3.68
C LEU A 123 -9.40 3.08 4.44
N GLU A 124 -9.94 4.22 4.02
CA GLU A 124 -11.20 4.78 4.56
C GLU A 124 -12.38 3.84 4.34
N MET A 125 -12.53 3.25 3.15
CA MET A 125 -13.56 2.23 2.87
C MET A 125 -13.40 1.01 3.79
N PHE A 126 -12.18 0.55 4.01
CA PHE A 126 -11.90 -0.57 4.91
C PHE A 126 -12.29 -0.25 6.36
N LEU A 127 -11.94 0.94 6.86
CA LEU A 127 -12.29 1.35 8.22
C LEU A 127 -13.80 1.40 8.44
N LYS A 128 -14.54 1.98 7.49
CA LYS A 128 -16.01 1.97 7.51
C LYS A 128 -16.59 0.55 7.47
N TYR A 129 -16.03 -0.30 6.62
CA TYR A 129 -16.43 -1.71 6.53
C TYR A 129 -16.21 -2.44 7.86
N ALA A 130 -15.06 -2.24 8.50
CA ALA A 130 -14.72 -2.83 9.79
C ALA A 130 -15.63 -2.32 10.92
N ASP A 131 -16.10 -1.08 10.85
CA ASP A 131 -17.07 -0.48 11.78
C ASP A 131 -18.52 -0.93 11.50
N GLY A 132 -18.76 -1.67 10.41
CA GLY A 132 -20.10 -2.14 10.04
C GLY A 132 -20.99 -1.09 9.37
N ASP A 133 -20.42 -0.02 8.83
CA ASP A 133 -21.15 1.02 8.10
C ASP A 133 -21.78 0.42 6.81
N PRO A 134 -23.12 0.45 6.64
CA PRO A 134 -23.77 -0.11 5.44
C PRO A 134 -23.45 0.66 4.15
N GLU A 135 -22.90 1.88 4.25
CA GLU A 135 -22.49 2.73 3.12
C GLU A 135 -20.97 2.76 2.94
N TRP A 136 -20.24 1.79 3.51
CA TRP A 136 -18.77 1.77 3.51
C TRP A 136 -18.12 1.97 2.13
N SER A 137 -18.75 1.49 1.06
CA SER A 137 -18.22 1.57 -0.32
C SER A 137 -18.70 2.81 -1.09
N ARG A 138 -19.62 3.61 -0.54
CA ARG A 138 -20.18 4.80 -1.18
C ARG A 138 -19.27 6.01 -1.04
#